data_AF-A0A4T0UM97-F1
#
_entry.id   AF-A0A4T0UM97-F1
#
_cell.length_a   1.000
_cell.length_b   1.000
_cell.length_c   1.000
_cell.angle_alpha   90.00
_cell.angle_beta   90.00
_cell.angle_gamma   90.00
#
_symmetry.space_group_name_H-M   'P 1'
#
loop_
_entity.id
_entity.type
_entity.pdbx_description
1 polymer ?
#
loop_
_entity_poly.entity_id
_entity_poly.type
_entity_poly.pdbx_seq_one_letter_code
_entity_poly.pdbx_strand_id
1 'polypeptide(L)'
;MPDARTCLALAALFLAALAHGAPQGERTLAVLYRMADPASEAAARAYAEARGVPTSQLVAVRVPKGAVLAPAALPALRREIASKLPAGTRALALAWTEPYAVGCNSVTSALTLGFDARQCTDTCAAGRDSPFFNEGGPLKGGVLPPSMLLTDDAALAGVLARRGRTAHAPPDAAAYFVVSGDAARDSRARFFPPEGAHATGAVRLVTLKGRALAPARRAMFVFTGDTDANEVARASLLPGALADHLTSFGGVLSHGPQMSVLSWLAAGASASYGTVSEPCNWPQKFPHPQVLVARYLAGDTALEAYWKSVLWPAQGLIIGDPLAAPYAARH
;
A
#
# COMPACT_ATOMS: atom_id res chain seq x y z
N MET A 1 45.83 22.95 -23.47
CA MET A 1 44.96 24.02 -22.93
C MET A 1 44.01 24.43 -24.05
N PRO A 2 42.68 24.46 -23.83
CA PRO A 2 41.94 23.85 -22.71
C PRO A 2 41.98 22.30 -22.89
N ASP A 3 41.05 21.43 -22.47
CA ASP A 3 40.07 21.48 -21.36
C ASP A 3 40.11 20.12 -20.61
N ALA A 4 39.33 19.95 -19.53
CA ALA A 4 39.13 18.68 -18.84
C ALA A 4 37.84 18.64 -17.98
N ARG A 5 36.66 18.97 -18.56
CA ARG A 5 35.36 18.96 -17.85
C ARG A 5 34.17 18.34 -18.62
N THR A 6 34.36 17.17 -19.22
CA THR A 6 33.24 16.32 -19.65
C THR A 6 33.67 14.84 -19.67
N CYS A 7 32.70 13.93 -19.56
CA CYS A 7 32.89 12.47 -19.58
C CYS A 7 33.68 11.85 -18.41
N LEU A 8 33.07 11.77 -17.22
CA LEU A 8 32.96 10.50 -16.45
C LEU A 8 31.93 10.65 -15.30
N ALA A 9 30.64 10.67 -15.64
CA ALA A 9 29.55 10.80 -14.65
C ALA A 9 28.35 9.88 -14.99
N LEU A 10 28.63 8.60 -15.29
CA LEU A 10 27.62 7.63 -15.72
C LEU A 10 28.07 6.16 -15.51
N ALA A 11 28.61 5.84 -14.32
CA ALA A 11 29.00 4.46 -13.98
C ALA A 11 29.01 4.10 -12.47
N ALA A 12 28.63 5.01 -11.56
CA ALA A 12 28.83 4.83 -10.11
C ALA A 12 27.59 5.18 -9.28
N LEU A 13 26.52 4.38 -9.41
CA LEU A 13 25.31 4.48 -8.57
C LEU A 13 24.63 3.11 -8.28
N PHE A 14 25.37 2.00 -8.45
CA PHE A 14 24.83 0.64 -8.32
C PHE A 14 25.53 -0.26 -7.27
N LEU A 15 26.33 0.31 -6.35
CA LEU A 15 26.89 -0.42 -5.19
C LEU A 15 26.74 0.38 -3.88
N ALA A 16 25.54 0.34 -3.29
CA ALA A 16 25.30 0.62 -1.86
C ALA A 16 23.88 0.17 -1.43
N ALA A 17 23.51 -1.10 -1.67
CA ALA A 17 22.19 -1.64 -1.31
C ALA A 17 22.24 -3.09 -0.79
N LEU A 18 23.23 -3.39 0.07
CA LEU A 18 23.33 -4.64 0.83
C LEU A 18 23.66 -4.33 2.29
N ALA A 19 22.65 -3.92 3.08
CA ALA A 19 22.77 -3.78 4.52
C ALA A 19 21.39 -3.80 5.21
N HIS A 20 21.16 -4.83 6.04
CA HIS A 20 20.21 -4.89 7.16
C HIS A 20 18.72 -4.66 6.86
N GLY A 21 18.03 -5.71 6.42
CA GLY A 21 16.60 -5.86 6.71
C GLY A 21 16.39 -6.06 8.21
N ALA A 22 15.44 -5.35 8.81
CA ALA A 22 15.18 -5.43 10.25
C ALA A 22 14.60 -6.81 10.66
N PRO A 23 15.03 -7.40 11.79
CA PRO A 23 14.53 -8.70 12.24
C PRO A 23 13.03 -8.67 12.54
N GLN A 24 12.34 -9.80 12.43
CA GLN A 24 10.88 -9.86 12.59
C GLN A 24 10.39 -9.38 13.99
N GLY A 25 11.23 -9.48 15.02
CA GLY A 25 10.96 -8.94 16.36
C GLY A 25 10.91 -7.40 16.45
N GLU A 26 11.30 -6.68 15.40
CA GLU A 26 11.25 -5.21 15.34
C GLU A 26 9.97 -4.65 14.70
N ARG A 27 9.05 -5.52 14.27
CA ARG A 27 7.83 -5.15 13.53
C ARG A 27 6.58 -5.14 14.42
N THR A 28 6.60 -4.31 15.47
CA THR A 28 5.48 -4.18 16.42
C THR A 28 4.23 -3.59 15.76
N LEU A 29 3.30 -4.46 15.38
CA LEU A 29 2.00 -4.09 14.81
C LEU A 29 0.93 -4.04 15.91
N ALA A 30 0.24 -2.92 16.05
CA ALA A 30 -1.03 -2.86 16.78
C ALA A 30 -2.20 -3.07 15.80
N VAL A 31 -3.12 -3.98 16.13
CA VAL A 31 -4.33 -4.25 15.35
C VAL A 31 -5.50 -3.59 16.07
N LEU A 32 -6.01 -2.51 15.48
CA LEU A 32 -7.10 -1.73 16.04
C LEU A 32 -8.43 -2.26 15.53
N TYR A 33 -9.39 -2.37 16.43
CA TYR A 33 -10.78 -2.70 16.11
C TYR A 33 -11.73 -1.70 16.72
N ARG A 34 -12.89 -1.54 16.09
CA ARG A 34 -13.96 -0.67 16.54
C ARG A 34 -14.61 -1.28 17.79
N MET A 35 -14.61 -0.50 18.87
CA MET A 35 -15.29 -0.86 20.12
C MET A 35 -16.80 -1.03 19.89
N ALA A 36 -17.38 -2.09 20.47
CA ALA A 36 -18.79 -2.47 20.31
C ALA A 36 -19.22 -2.76 18.86
N ASP A 37 -18.29 -3.31 18.06
CA ASP A 37 -18.56 -3.85 16.72
C ASP A 37 -18.03 -5.29 16.63
N PRO A 38 -18.92 -6.30 16.67
CA PRO A 38 -18.52 -7.71 16.63
C PRO A 38 -17.80 -8.13 15.34
N ALA A 39 -18.09 -7.49 14.19
CA ALA A 39 -17.44 -7.84 12.93
C ALA A 39 -15.99 -7.33 12.92
N SER A 40 -15.80 -6.06 13.28
CA SER A 40 -14.48 -5.46 13.45
C SER A 40 -13.61 -6.20 14.48
N GLU A 41 -14.19 -6.59 15.62
CA GLU A 41 -13.48 -7.39 16.62
C GLU A 41 -13.12 -8.79 16.12
N ALA A 42 -14.06 -9.49 15.47
CA ALA A 42 -13.81 -10.81 14.90
C ALA A 42 -12.70 -10.78 13.84
N ALA A 43 -12.66 -9.75 12.99
CA ALA A 43 -11.63 -9.58 11.98
C ALA A 43 -10.24 -9.30 12.58
N ALA A 44 -10.15 -8.45 13.60
CA ALA A 44 -8.91 -8.22 14.32
C ALA A 44 -8.38 -9.50 14.99
N ARG A 45 -9.27 -10.27 15.65
CA ARG A 45 -8.92 -11.56 16.27
C ARG A 45 -8.45 -12.59 15.23
N ALA A 46 -9.21 -12.78 14.15
CA ALA A 46 -8.88 -13.75 13.09
C ALA A 46 -7.56 -13.41 12.37
N TYR A 47 -7.29 -12.13 12.11
CA TYR A 47 -6.00 -11.69 11.59
C TYR A 47 -4.88 -11.96 12.60
N ALA A 48 -5.05 -11.56 13.86
CA ALA A 48 -3.99 -11.68 14.86
C ALA A 48 -3.61 -13.13 15.17
N GLU A 49 -4.59 -14.03 15.31
CA GLU A 49 -4.38 -15.47 15.50
C GLU A 49 -3.59 -16.06 14.33
N ALA A 50 -4.07 -15.86 13.10
CA ALA A 50 -3.41 -16.37 11.89
C ALA A 50 -1.99 -15.79 11.69
N ARG A 51 -1.77 -14.53 12.07
CA ARG A 51 -0.47 -13.85 11.92
C ARG A 51 0.52 -14.11 13.06
N GLY A 52 0.03 -14.53 14.24
CA GLY A 52 0.82 -14.63 15.46
C GLY A 52 1.04 -13.29 16.18
N VAL A 53 0.13 -12.33 16.00
CA VAL A 53 0.16 -11.05 16.73
C VAL A 53 -0.38 -11.28 18.15
N PRO A 54 0.35 -10.89 19.21
CA PRO A 54 -0.10 -11.07 20.59
C PRO A 54 -1.43 -10.36 20.87
N THR A 55 -2.25 -10.93 21.75
CA THR A 55 -3.53 -10.32 22.17
C THR A 55 -3.36 -8.96 22.85
N SER A 56 -2.21 -8.69 23.46
CA SER A 56 -1.82 -7.39 24.01
C SER A 56 -1.60 -6.29 22.95
N GLN A 57 -1.58 -6.65 21.67
CA GLN A 57 -1.53 -5.73 20.53
C GLN A 57 -2.90 -5.54 19.85
N LEU A 58 -3.97 -6.18 20.36
CA LEU A 58 -5.35 -5.90 19.94
C LEU A 58 -5.91 -4.70 20.70
N VAL A 59 -6.30 -3.63 20.00
CA VAL A 59 -6.66 -2.35 20.62
C VAL A 59 -8.09 -1.91 20.26
N ALA A 60 -8.99 -1.92 21.25
CA ALA A 60 -10.37 -1.44 21.10
C ALA A 60 -10.44 0.10 21.08
N VAL A 61 -10.88 0.69 19.97
CA VAL A 61 -11.00 2.15 19.80
C VAL A 61 -12.42 2.58 19.44
N ARG A 62 -12.87 3.71 20.00
CA ARG A 62 -14.15 4.33 19.63
C ARG A 62 -14.01 5.08 18.30
N VAL A 63 -14.45 4.42 17.23
CA VAL A 63 -14.51 5.01 15.88
C VAL A 63 -15.96 5.45 15.59
N PRO A 64 -16.21 6.66 15.04
CA PRO A 64 -17.53 7.02 14.53
C PRO A 64 -17.97 6.16 13.34
N LYS A 65 -19.28 5.91 13.18
CA LYS A 65 -19.83 5.07 12.09
C LYS A 65 -19.96 5.86 10.76
N GLY A 66 -20.04 5.12 9.66
CA GLY A 66 -20.21 5.64 8.30
C GLY A 66 -18.91 5.72 7.50
N ALA A 67 -19.03 5.60 6.18
CA ALA A 67 -17.97 5.56 5.18
C ALA A 67 -16.94 6.70 5.28
N VAL A 68 -17.42 7.92 5.56
CA VAL A 68 -16.60 9.15 5.58
C VAL A 68 -16.70 9.81 6.96
N LEU A 69 -15.56 9.90 7.65
CA LEU A 69 -15.45 10.64 8.89
C LEU A 69 -15.42 12.15 8.63
N ALA A 70 -16.18 12.93 9.39
CA ALA A 70 -16.08 14.39 9.35
C ALA A 70 -14.68 14.85 9.82
N PRO A 71 -13.99 15.77 9.13
CA PRO A 71 -12.64 16.22 9.52
C PRO A 71 -12.54 16.74 10.97
N ALA A 72 -13.60 17.36 11.49
CA ALA A 72 -13.68 17.83 12.87
C ALA A 72 -13.62 16.71 13.94
N ALA A 73 -13.94 15.46 13.58
CA ALA A 73 -13.90 14.31 14.48
C ALA A 73 -12.51 13.63 14.53
N LEU A 74 -11.64 13.87 13.54
CA LEU A 74 -10.31 13.26 13.45
C LEU A 74 -9.41 13.53 14.68
N PRO A 75 -9.35 14.74 15.28
CA PRO A 75 -8.53 14.99 16.47
C PRO A 75 -8.97 14.15 17.68
N ALA A 76 -10.26 13.85 17.82
CA ALA A 76 -10.76 12.99 18.89
C ALA A 76 -10.36 11.52 18.65
N LEU A 77 -10.55 11.01 17.42
CA LEU A 77 -10.14 9.66 17.04
C LEU A 77 -8.63 9.44 17.22
N ARG A 78 -7.78 10.39 16.81
CA ARG A 78 -6.33 10.29 17.01
C ARG A 78 -5.94 10.22 18.49
N ARG A 79 -6.59 11.00 19.36
CA ARG A 79 -6.31 10.95 20.81
C ARG A 79 -6.75 9.62 21.43
N GLU A 80 -7.92 9.11 21.04
CA GLU A 80 -8.44 7.79 21.44
C GLU A 80 -7.48 6.65 21.03
N ILE A 81 -6.89 6.73 19.83
CA ILE A 81 -5.87 5.78 19.37
C ILE A 81 -4.58 5.94 20.18
N ALA A 82 -3.99 7.15 20.20
CA ALA A 82 -2.69 7.40 20.80
C ALA A 82 -2.62 7.06 22.29
N SER A 83 -3.70 7.28 23.05
CA SER A 83 -3.77 6.95 24.49
C SER A 83 -3.86 5.45 24.80
N LYS A 84 -4.06 4.61 23.78
CA LYS A 84 -4.24 3.16 23.89
C LYS A 84 -3.20 2.32 23.16
N LEU A 85 -2.30 2.92 22.39
CA LEU A 85 -1.26 2.17 21.68
C LEU A 85 -0.27 1.53 22.67
N PRO A 86 0.05 0.24 22.52
CA PRO A 86 1.14 -0.39 23.26
C PRO A 86 2.48 0.32 23.07
N ALA A 87 3.34 0.23 24.09
CA ALA A 87 4.69 0.78 24.00
C ALA A 87 5.47 0.14 22.85
N GLY A 88 6.12 0.97 22.04
CA GLY A 88 6.93 0.51 20.91
C GLY A 88 6.16 0.07 19.65
N THR A 89 4.84 0.30 19.56
CA THR A 89 4.09 0.12 18.30
C THR A 89 4.71 0.93 17.16
N ARG A 90 5.04 0.26 16.05
CA ARG A 90 5.66 0.86 14.85
C ARG A 90 4.75 0.87 13.62
N ALA A 91 3.66 0.10 13.63
CA ALA A 91 2.68 0.06 12.54
C ALA A 91 1.27 -0.19 13.10
N LEU A 92 0.25 0.29 12.38
CA LEU A 92 -1.17 0.12 12.72
C LEU A 92 -1.90 -0.67 11.63
N ALA A 93 -2.68 -1.67 12.03
CA ALA A 93 -3.66 -2.33 11.17
C ALA A 93 -5.08 -1.93 11.61
N LEU A 94 -5.93 -1.50 10.69
CA LEU A 94 -7.26 -0.97 11.00
C LEU A 94 -8.34 -1.98 10.56
N ALA A 95 -8.88 -2.76 11.49
CA ALA A 95 -9.79 -3.88 11.22
C ALA A 95 -11.26 -3.44 10.99
N TRP A 96 -11.50 -2.55 10.03
CA TRP A 96 -12.82 -2.10 9.60
C TRP A 96 -12.78 -1.65 8.13
N THR A 97 -13.92 -1.59 7.46
CA THR A 97 -14.04 -1.01 6.10
C THR A 97 -14.54 0.43 6.13
N GLU A 98 -15.39 0.79 7.09
CA GLU A 98 -15.82 2.17 7.31
C GLU A 98 -15.32 2.70 8.66
N PRO A 99 -14.92 3.99 8.81
CA PRO A 99 -14.66 4.93 7.72
C PRO A 99 -13.37 4.56 6.99
N TYR A 100 -13.41 4.57 5.65
CA TYR A 100 -12.21 4.50 4.80
C TYR A 100 -11.67 5.90 4.45
N ALA A 101 -12.45 6.96 4.68
CA ALA A 101 -12.09 8.34 4.39
C ALA A 101 -12.32 9.31 5.57
N VAL A 102 -11.64 10.46 5.52
CA VAL A 102 -11.85 11.63 6.38
C VAL A 102 -12.01 12.85 5.47
N GLY A 103 -13.24 13.32 5.27
CA GLY A 103 -13.54 14.21 4.14
C GLY A 103 -13.06 13.58 2.82
N CYS A 104 -12.24 14.30 2.05
CA CYS A 104 -11.63 13.78 0.82
C CYS A 104 -10.33 12.97 1.04
N ASN A 105 -9.75 12.98 2.25
CA ASN A 105 -8.49 12.28 2.54
C ASN A 105 -8.77 10.81 2.90
N SER A 106 -7.83 9.90 2.66
CA SER A 106 -7.97 8.52 3.17
C SER A 106 -7.85 8.47 4.69
N VAL A 107 -8.46 7.47 5.33
CA VAL A 107 -8.34 7.27 6.78
C VAL A 107 -6.90 6.96 7.18
N THR A 108 -6.15 6.21 6.36
CA THR A 108 -4.74 5.88 6.64
C THR A 108 -3.85 7.13 6.62
N SER A 109 -4.01 8.00 5.63
CA SER A 109 -3.25 9.26 5.54
C SER A 109 -3.69 10.32 6.54
N ALA A 110 -4.99 10.41 6.79
CA ALA A 110 -5.53 11.27 7.83
C ALA A 110 -5.06 10.84 9.24
N LEU A 111 -4.94 9.55 9.53
CA LEU A 111 -4.40 9.09 10.82
C LEU A 111 -2.90 9.27 10.92
N THR A 112 -2.14 8.79 9.94
CA THR A 112 -0.67 8.74 9.99
C THR A 112 0.01 10.10 9.77
N LEU A 113 -0.40 10.89 8.76
CA LEU A 113 0.35 12.09 8.36
C LEU A 113 -0.34 13.42 8.71
N GLY A 114 -1.66 13.49 8.56
CA GLY A 114 -2.32 14.79 8.55
C GLY A 114 -3.65 14.74 7.80
N PHE A 115 -4.62 15.55 8.21
CA PHE A 115 -5.67 15.95 7.28
C PHE A 115 -5.11 17.06 6.39
N ASP A 116 -5.33 16.96 5.07
CA ASP A 116 -5.06 18.00 4.11
C ASP A 116 -6.35 18.64 3.60
N ALA A 117 -6.70 19.77 4.21
CA ALA A 117 -7.85 20.56 3.80
C ALA A 117 -7.68 21.14 2.38
N ARG A 118 -6.45 21.49 1.96
CA ARG A 118 -6.19 22.09 0.64
C ARG A 118 -6.52 21.11 -0.48
N GLN A 119 -6.21 19.83 -0.28
CA GLN A 119 -6.55 18.78 -1.24
C GLN A 119 -8.07 18.55 -1.37
N CYS A 120 -8.89 19.02 -0.42
CA CYS A 120 -10.35 18.98 -0.52
C CYS A 120 -10.95 20.26 -1.12
N THR A 121 -10.21 21.36 -1.15
CA THR A 121 -10.59 22.59 -1.87
C THR A 121 -10.32 22.44 -3.37
N ASP A 122 -9.18 21.85 -3.71
CA ASP A 122 -8.80 21.51 -5.08
C ASP A 122 -8.20 20.09 -5.10
N THR A 123 -8.97 19.12 -5.60
CA THR A 123 -8.54 17.72 -5.75
C THR A 123 -7.54 17.52 -6.90
N CYS A 124 -7.33 18.57 -7.71
CA CYS A 124 -6.38 18.61 -8.81
C CYS A 124 -5.12 19.43 -8.50
N ALA A 125 -5.08 20.17 -7.40
CA ALA A 125 -3.86 20.78 -6.89
C ALA A 125 -2.80 19.74 -6.50
N ALA A 126 -1.53 20.19 -6.55
CA ALA A 126 -0.39 19.46 -6.02
C ALA A 126 -0.59 19.13 -4.53
N GLY A 127 -0.27 17.88 -4.16
CA GLY A 127 -0.34 17.43 -2.77
C GLY A 127 0.86 17.88 -1.94
N ARG A 128 0.88 17.50 -0.66
CA ARG A 128 2.07 17.62 0.19
C ARG A 128 2.94 16.37 0.06
N ASP A 129 4.25 16.59 -0.06
CA ASP A 129 5.25 15.53 -0.08
C ASP A 129 5.25 14.74 1.25
N SER A 130 5.28 13.42 1.12
CA SER A 130 5.35 12.47 2.23
C SER A 130 6.78 12.43 2.81
N PRO A 131 6.95 12.55 4.13
CA PRO A 131 8.26 12.37 4.79
C PRO A 131 8.76 10.92 4.75
N PHE A 132 7.97 10.01 4.18
CA PHE A 132 8.33 8.60 3.99
C PHE A 132 8.81 8.29 2.57
N PHE A 133 8.63 9.21 1.59
CA PHE A 133 8.82 8.87 0.18
C PHE A 133 10.27 8.47 -0.10
N ASN A 134 10.43 7.24 -0.59
CA ASN A 134 11.71 6.58 -0.84
C ASN A 134 12.68 6.55 0.37
N GLU A 135 12.16 6.53 1.60
CA GLU A 135 13.00 6.52 2.80
C GLU A 135 13.79 5.22 2.99
N GLY A 136 15.06 5.37 3.38
CA GLY A 136 16.01 4.27 3.52
C GLY A 136 15.77 3.38 4.74
N GLY A 137 15.26 3.96 5.83
CA GLY A 137 15.16 3.30 7.13
C GLY A 137 13.72 3.17 7.66
N PRO A 138 13.55 3.11 8.99
CA PRO A 138 12.24 3.09 9.63
C PRO A 138 11.44 4.35 9.34
N LEU A 139 10.13 4.20 9.16
CA LEU A 139 9.20 5.30 8.91
C LEU A 139 9.08 6.23 10.13
N LYS A 140 9.46 7.50 9.97
CA LYS A 140 9.51 8.53 11.02
C LYS A 140 8.87 9.83 10.56
N GLY A 141 8.32 10.61 11.50
CA GLY A 141 7.70 11.92 11.20
C GLY A 141 6.17 11.89 11.00
N GLY A 142 5.51 10.74 11.22
CA GLY A 142 4.05 10.66 11.30
C GLY A 142 3.48 11.18 12.63
N VAL A 143 2.23 11.65 12.60
CA VAL A 143 1.42 12.00 13.79
C VAL A 143 1.01 10.76 14.58
N LEU A 144 0.78 9.65 13.88
CA LEU A 144 0.64 8.30 14.40
C LEU A 144 1.59 7.39 13.61
N PRO A 145 1.89 6.16 14.11
CA PRO A 145 2.61 5.18 13.31
C PRO A 145 1.93 4.94 11.95
N PRO A 146 2.70 4.54 10.92
CA PRO A 146 2.16 4.22 9.60
C PRO A 146 1.05 3.18 9.70
N SER A 147 -0.05 3.44 8.99
CA SER A 147 -1.28 2.66 9.07
C SER A 147 -1.66 2.03 7.72
N MET A 148 -2.31 0.87 7.79
CA MET A 148 -2.93 0.18 6.67
C MET A 148 -4.30 -0.32 7.11
N LEU A 149 -5.30 -0.21 6.23
CA LEU A 149 -6.62 -0.76 6.46
C LEU A 149 -6.59 -2.29 6.25
N LEU A 150 -7.31 -3.04 7.09
CA LEU A 150 -7.58 -4.46 6.88
C LEU A 150 -8.98 -4.58 6.27
N THR A 151 -9.93 -5.08 7.06
CA THR A 151 -11.33 -5.31 6.75
C THR A 151 -12.04 -5.66 8.06
N ASP A 152 -13.37 -5.60 8.09
CA ASP A 152 -14.24 -6.16 9.13
C ASP A 152 -14.75 -7.58 8.78
N ASP A 153 -14.42 -8.12 7.59
CA ASP A 153 -14.64 -9.52 7.25
C ASP A 153 -13.56 -10.41 7.90
N ALA A 154 -13.95 -11.19 8.90
CA ALA A 154 -13.04 -12.09 9.61
C ALA A 154 -12.48 -13.24 8.76
N ALA A 155 -13.21 -13.72 7.76
CA ALA A 155 -12.72 -14.75 6.85
C ALA A 155 -11.63 -14.18 5.94
N LEU A 156 -11.88 -13.00 5.33
CA LEU A 156 -10.90 -12.31 4.50
C LEU A 156 -9.67 -11.87 5.32
N ALA A 157 -9.86 -11.33 6.53
CA ALA A 157 -8.77 -10.94 7.43
C ALA A 157 -7.85 -12.13 7.77
N GLY A 158 -8.43 -13.30 8.09
CA GLY A 158 -7.68 -14.53 8.30
C GLY A 158 -6.98 -15.06 7.03
N VAL A 159 -7.60 -14.92 5.85
CA VAL A 159 -6.98 -15.27 4.55
C VAL A 159 -5.78 -14.38 4.27
N LEU A 160 -5.89 -13.07 4.44
CA LEU A 160 -4.80 -12.10 4.25
C LEU A 160 -3.61 -12.42 5.17
N ALA A 161 -3.88 -12.66 6.45
CA ALA A 161 -2.86 -13.02 7.43
C ALA A 161 -2.13 -14.32 7.08
N ARG A 162 -2.86 -15.38 6.69
CA ARG A 162 -2.25 -16.65 6.24
C ARG A 162 -1.42 -16.45 4.97
N ARG A 163 -1.96 -15.72 3.99
CA ARG A 163 -1.32 -15.43 2.69
C ARG A 163 0.01 -14.71 2.85
N GLY A 164 0.09 -13.68 3.69
CA GLY A 164 1.35 -12.97 3.93
C GLY A 164 2.30 -13.67 4.92
N ARG A 165 1.79 -14.57 5.78
CA ARG A 165 2.63 -15.44 6.63
C ARG A 165 3.33 -16.54 5.85
N THR A 166 2.70 -17.12 4.83
CA THR A 166 3.31 -18.12 3.94
C THR A 166 4.15 -17.49 2.82
N ALA A 167 4.06 -16.17 2.63
CA ALA A 167 4.86 -15.43 1.66
C ALA A 167 6.37 -15.62 1.89
N HIS A 168 7.07 -15.82 0.78
CA HIS A 168 8.52 -15.97 0.67
C HIS A 168 8.92 -15.56 -0.75
N ALA A 169 10.19 -15.16 -0.94
CA ALA A 169 10.75 -14.82 -2.24
C ALA A 169 10.57 -16.02 -3.20
N PRO A 170 9.67 -15.94 -4.20
CA PRO A 170 9.35 -17.08 -5.03
C PRO A 170 10.24 -17.10 -6.28
N PRO A 171 10.63 -18.29 -6.77
CA PRO A 171 11.29 -18.39 -8.08
C PRO A 171 10.34 -17.92 -9.18
N ASP A 172 10.89 -17.37 -10.27
CA ASP A 172 10.15 -16.91 -11.45
C ASP A 172 8.97 -15.98 -11.16
N ALA A 173 9.11 -15.15 -10.12
CA ALA A 173 8.17 -14.07 -9.81
C ALA A 173 8.17 -13.03 -10.94
N ALA A 174 7.00 -12.47 -11.26
CA ALA A 174 6.86 -11.44 -12.29
C ALA A 174 6.22 -10.15 -11.76
N ALA A 175 6.70 -9.01 -12.25
CA ALA A 175 6.08 -7.70 -12.13
C ALA A 175 5.45 -7.33 -13.48
N TYR A 176 4.13 -7.15 -13.48
CA TYR A 176 3.35 -6.80 -14.66
C TYR A 176 3.06 -5.30 -14.67
N PHE A 177 3.37 -4.64 -15.78
CA PHE A 177 3.15 -3.21 -16.01
C PHE A 177 2.25 -3.06 -17.24
N VAL A 178 0.98 -2.71 -17.05
CA VAL A 178 0.00 -2.62 -18.12
C VAL A 178 -0.13 -1.18 -18.61
N VAL A 179 0.16 -0.96 -19.89
CA VAL A 179 -0.04 0.29 -20.62
C VAL A 179 -1.33 0.15 -21.43
N SER A 180 -2.40 0.76 -20.92
CA SER A 180 -3.77 0.56 -21.39
C SER A 180 -4.08 1.22 -22.74
N GLY A 181 -3.30 2.22 -23.14
CA GLY A 181 -3.55 3.11 -24.27
C GLY A 181 -4.43 4.32 -23.92
N ASP A 182 -4.88 4.44 -22.67
CA ASP A 182 -5.57 5.64 -22.15
C ASP A 182 -4.54 6.55 -21.47
N ALA A 183 -4.25 7.70 -22.09
CA ALA A 183 -3.26 8.65 -21.60
C ALA A 183 -3.58 9.21 -20.19
N ALA A 184 -4.84 9.22 -19.76
CA ALA A 184 -5.20 9.63 -18.40
C ALA A 184 -4.78 8.57 -17.38
N ARG A 185 -4.95 7.28 -17.72
CA ARG A 185 -4.69 6.11 -16.85
C ARG A 185 -3.24 5.63 -16.92
N ASP A 186 -2.55 5.91 -18.02
CA ASP A 186 -1.15 5.57 -18.26
C ASP A 186 -0.18 6.65 -17.75
N SER A 187 -0.60 7.58 -16.88
CA SER A 187 0.26 8.66 -16.38
C SER A 187 1.51 8.18 -15.61
N ARG A 188 1.44 6.96 -15.05
CA ARG A 188 2.58 6.24 -14.46
C ARG A 188 3.48 5.51 -15.47
N ALA A 189 3.06 5.32 -16.72
CA ALA A 189 3.77 4.49 -17.69
C ALA A 189 5.19 4.99 -18.02
N ARG A 190 5.43 6.31 -17.91
CA ARG A 190 6.78 6.90 -18.00
C ARG A 190 7.77 6.42 -16.93
N PHE A 191 7.28 5.79 -15.86
CA PHE A 191 8.07 5.19 -14.79
C PHE A 191 8.10 3.66 -14.85
N PHE A 192 7.48 3.05 -15.85
CA PHE A 192 7.62 1.61 -16.08
C PHE A 192 9.03 1.28 -16.59
N PRO A 193 9.47 0.00 -16.51
CA PRO A 193 10.79 -0.38 -17.00
C PRO A 193 10.96 -0.03 -18.49
N PRO A 194 12.14 0.46 -18.90
CA PRO A 194 12.42 0.76 -20.30
C PRO A 194 12.42 -0.52 -21.15
N GLU A 195 12.25 -0.38 -22.47
CA GLU A 195 12.34 -1.52 -23.38
C GLU A 195 13.73 -2.19 -23.26
N GLY A 196 13.77 -3.53 -23.17
CA GLY A 196 14.98 -4.30 -22.86
C GLY A 196 15.25 -4.57 -21.36
N ALA A 197 14.52 -3.94 -20.44
CA ALA A 197 14.60 -4.30 -19.02
C ALA A 197 13.82 -5.60 -18.74
N HIS A 198 14.53 -6.71 -18.49
CA HIS A 198 13.93 -8.05 -18.35
C HIS A 198 13.77 -8.55 -16.91
N ALA A 199 14.54 -8.02 -15.95
CA ALA A 199 14.46 -8.41 -14.55
C ALA A 199 14.97 -7.30 -13.61
N THR A 200 14.57 -7.36 -12.34
CA THR A 200 15.17 -6.63 -11.21
C THR A 200 15.24 -7.57 -10.00
N GLY A 201 16.46 -7.80 -9.49
CA GLY A 201 16.70 -8.91 -8.56
C GLY A 201 16.20 -10.25 -9.12
N ALA A 202 15.42 -10.98 -8.32
CA ALA A 202 14.77 -12.23 -8.72
C ALA A 202 13.42 -12.05 -9.47
N VAL A 203 12.98 -10.82 -9.72
CA VAL A 203 11.66 -10.53 -10.32
C VAL A 203 11.79 -10.17 -11.79
N ARG A 204 11.12 -10.94 -12.63
CA ARG A 204 11.02 -10.73 -14.07
C ARG A 204 10.10 -9.55 -14.38
N LEU A 205 10.50 -8.69 -15.30
CA LEU A 205 9.74 -7.50 -15.69
C LEU A 205 8.94 -7.80 -16.96
N VAL A 206 7.63 -7.48 -16.95
CA VAL A 206 6.72 -7.73 -18.07
C VAL A 206 5.86 -6.49 -18.34
N THR A 207 6.16 -5.76 -19.40
CA THR A 207 5.31 -4.67 -19.87
C THR A 207 4.29 -5.22 -20.88
N LEU A 208 3.00 -5.05 -20.62
CA LEU A 208 1.90 -5.41 -21.52
C LEU A 208 1.33 -4.13 -22.14
N LYS A 209 1.01 -4.17 -23.43
CA LYS A 209 0.36 -3.06 -24.16
C LYS A 209 -1.07 -3.47 -24.54
N GLY A 210 -2.05 -2.59 -24.28
CA GLY A 210 -3.48 -2.85 -24.47
C GLY A 210 -4.24 -2.94 -23.14
N ARG A 211 -5.58 -2.96 -23.22
CA ARG A 211 -6.46 -2.88 -22.04
C ARG A 211 -6.45 -4.15 -21.17
N ALA A 212 -6.33 -5.33 -21.77
CA ALA A 212 -6.40 -6.59 -21.05
C ALA A 212 -5.06 -7.01 -20.41
N LEU A 213 -5.13 -7.43 -19.15
CA LEU A 213 -4.11 -8.19 -18.45
C LEU A 213 -4.05 -9.61 -19.03
N ALA A 214 -3.38 -9.76 -20.18
CA ALA A 214 -2.99 -11.06 -20.72
C ALA A 214 -2.37 -11.92 -19.60
N PRO A 215 -2.74 -13.22 -19.49
CA PRO A 215 -2.80 -13.94 -18.22
C PRO A 215 -1.53 -13.79 -17.37
N ALA A 216 -1.63 -12.98 -16.31
CA ALA A 216 -0.51 -12.58 -15.48
C ALA A 216 -0.12 -13.70 -14.51
N ARG A 217 0.67 -14.64 -15.01
CA ARG A 217 1.13 -15.82 -14.27
C ARG A 217 2.23 -15.47 -13.27
N ARG A 218 2.14 -16.03 -12.05
CA ARG A 218 3.15 -15.82 -10.98
C ARG A 218 3.39 -14.34 -10.69
N ALA A 219 2.31 -13.55 -10.68
CA ALA A 219 2.39 -12.12 -10.44
C ALA A 219 2.71 -11.85 -8.97
N MET A 220 3.87 -11.22 -8.73
CA MET A 220 4.22 -10.59 -7.44
C MET A 220 3.83 -9.11 -7.44
N PHE A 221 3.88 -8.45 -8.60
CA PHE A 221 3.40 -7.08 -8.76
C PHE A 221 2.46 -6.99 -9.96
N VAL A 222 1.37 -6.23 -9.82
CA VAL A 222 0.54 -5.79 -10.94
C VAL A 222 0.30 -4.29 -10.82
N PHE A 223 0.76 -3.54 -11.82
CA PHE A 223 0.46 -2.13 -12.00
C PHE A 223 -0.37 -1.98 -13.25
N THR A 224 -1.61 -1.50 -13.13
CA THR A 224 -2.48 -1.24 -14.27
C THR A 224 -3.10 0.16 -14.19
N GLY A 225 -3.55 0.67 -15.34
CA GLY A 225 -4.47 1.79 -15.41
C GLY A 225 -5.95 1.36 -15.53
N ASP A 226 -6.22 0.07 -15.77
CA ASP A 226 -7.56 -0.37 -16.15
C ASP A 226 -8.55 -0.49 -14.98
N THR A 227 -9.83 -0.31 -15.31
CA THR A 227 -10.99 -0.33 -14.40
C THR A 227 -11.78 -1.64 -14.41
N ASP A 228 -11.53 -2.55 -15.34
CA ASP A 228 -12.33 -3.77 -15.48
C ASP A 228 -11.98 -4.82 -14.40
N ALA A 229 -12.97 -5.18 -13.58
CA ALA A 229 -12.84 -6.17 -12.52
C ALA A 229 -12.56 -7.59 -13.06
N ASN A 230 -12.91 -7.87 -14.33
CA ASN A 230 -12.59 -9.14 -14.97
C ASN A 230 -11.08 -9.33 -15.17
N GLU A 231 -10.32 -8.24 -15.31
CA GLU A 231 -8.86 -8.31 -15.49
C GLU A 231 -8.13 -8.72 -14.22
N VAL A 232 -8.67 -8.37 -13.05
CA VAL A 232 -8.19 -8.85 -11.75
C VAL A 232 -8.25 -10.38 -11.67
N ALA A 233 -9.31 -10.99 -12.20
CA ALA A 233 -9.47 -12.45 -12.23
C ALA A 233 -8.50 -13.17 -13.19
N ARG A 234 -7.83 -12.45 -14.10
CA ARG A 234 -6.78 -13.01 -14.99
C ARG A 234 -5.40 -13.06 -14.33
N ALA A 235 -5.24 -12.46 -13.14
CA ALA A 235 -3.99 -12.45 -12.40
C ALA A 235 -3.85 -13.71 -11.53
N SER A 236 -2.81 -14.52 -11.78
CA SER A 236 -2.38 -15.58 -10.86
C SER A 236 -1.38 -14.96 -9.87
N LEU A 237 -1.94 -14.36 -8.82
CA LEU A 237 -1.22 -13.64 -7.78
C LEU A 237 -0.54 -14.60 -6.80
N LEU A 238 0.70 -14.29 -6.43
CA LEU A 238 1.50 -15.07 -5.48
C LEU A 238 1.21 -14.66 -4.02
N PRO A 239 1.45 -15.53 -3.02
CA PRO A 239 1.48 -15.13 -1.62
C PRO A 239 2.50 -14.00 -1.40
N GLY A 240 2.02 -12.85 -0.90
CA GLY A 240 2.81 -11.62 -0.80
C GLY A 240 2.65 -10.65 -1.97
N ALA A 241 1.85 -10.95 -3.00
CA ALA A 241 1.72 -10.05 -4.16
C ALA A 241 1.09 -8.69 -3.82
N LEU A 242 1.60 -7.64 -4.44
CA LEU A 242 1.06 -6.27 -4.37
C LEU A 242 0.40 -5.94 -5.71
N ALA A 243 -0.86 -5.50 -5.71
CA ALA A 243 -1.56 -5.17 -6.95
C ALA A 243 -2.36 -3.89 -6.78
N ASP A 244 -2.15 -2.92 -7.67
CA ASP A 244 -2.87 -1.65 -7.67
C ASP A 244 -3.25 -1.20 -9.08
N HIS A 245 -4.29 -0.36 -9.13
CA HIS A 245 -4.81 0.23 -10.34
C HIS A 245 -4.81 1.76 -10.25
N LEU A 246 -4.65 2.45 -11.39
CA LEU A 246 -4.79 3.90 -11.47
C LEU A 246 -6.23 4.24 -11.85
N THR A 247 -7.14 4.14 -10.88
CA THR A 247 -8.57 4.42 -11.05
C THR A 247 -9.02 5.43 -9.99
N SER A 248 -9.89 6.36 -10.39
CA SER A 248 -10.51 7.30 -9.46
C SER A 248 -11.44 6.52 -8.54
N PHE A 249 -11.46 6.85 -7.24
CA PHE A 249 -12.31 6.14 -6.27
C PHE A 249 -11.98 4.65 -6.05
N GLY A 250 -10.84 4.13 -6.53
CA GLY A 250 -10.45 2.73 -6.25
C GLY A 250 -10.39 2.39 -4.75
N GLY A 251 -10.15 3.38 -3.89
CA GLY A 251 -10.17 3.27 -2.42
C GLY A 251 -11.56 3.47 -1.77
N VAL A 252 -12.63 3.67 -2.56
CA VAL A 252 -14.01 3.64 -2.07
C VAL A 252 -14.43 2.18 -1.85
N LEU A 253 -14.81 1.85 -0.62
CA LEU A 253 -15.07 0.46 -0.23
C LEU A 253 -16.55 0.07 -0.23
N SER A 254 -17.45 1.06 -0.17
CA SER A 254 -18.90 0.87 -0.24
C SER A 254 -19.51 1.79 -1.31
N HIS A 255 -20.42 1.25 -2.13
CA HIS A 255 -21.23 1.97 -3.13
C HIS A 255 -20.47 2.87 -4.14
N GLY A 256 -19.23 2.50 -4.50
CA GLY A 256 -18.42 3.23 -5.47
C GLY A 256 -18.76 2.95 -6.95
N PRO A 257 -18.46 3.89 -7.88
CA PRO A 257 -18.71 3.72 -9.31
C PRO A 257 -17.59 2.97 -10.07
N GLN A 258 -16.46 2.69 -9.42
CA GLN A 258 -15.30 2.01 -10.01
C GLN A 258 -14.94 0.77 -9.19
N MET A 259 -14.09 -0.09 -9.75
CA MET A 259 -13.60 -1.29 -9.06
C MET A 259 -12.91 -0.90 -7.74
N SER A 260 -13.36 -1.50 -6.63
CA SER A 260 -12.69 -1.31 -5.34
C SER A 260 -11.40 -2.12 -5.24
N VAL A 261 -10.41 -1.60 -4.51
CA VAL A 261 -9.19 -2.32 -4.10
C VAL A 261 -9.48 -3.65 -3.39
N LEU A 262 -10.67 -3.84 -2.80
CA LEU A 262 -11.11 -5.12 -2.25
C LEU A 262 -11.13 -6.24 -3.30
N SER A 263 -11.39 -5.93 -4.58
CA SER A 263 -11.36 -6.92 -5.66
C SER A 263 -9.98 -7.55 -5.82
N TRP A 264 -8.89 -6.77 -5.68
CA TRP A 264 -7.52 -7.29 -5.69
C TRP A 264 -7.26 -8.25 -4.52
N LEU A 265 -7.74 -7.90 -3.32
CA LEU A 265 -7.56 -8.74 -2.12
C LEU A 265 -8.33 -10.06 -2.24
N ALA A 266 -9.55 -10.01 -2.78
CA ALA A 266 -10.38 -11.19 -3.05
C ALA A 266 -9.70 -12.14 -4.06
N ALA A 267 -9.12 -11.59 -5.14
CA ALA A 267 -8.49 -12.37 -6.20
C ALA A 267 -7.08 -12.92 -5.86
N GLY A 268 -6.42 -12.42 -4.81
CA GLY A 268 -5.16 -13.00 -4.35
C GLY A 268 -4.09 -12.02 -3.88
N ALA A 269 -4.27 -10.71 -4.01
CA ALA A 269 -3.26 -9.73 -3.58
C ALA A 269 -3.13 -9.73 -2.04
N SER A 270 -1.90 -9.71 -1.54
CA SER A 270 -1.65 -9.50 -0.10
C SER A 270 -1.95 -8.06 0.32
N ALA A 271 -1.74 -7.08 -0.56
CA ALA A 271 -2.13 -5.69 -0.33
C ALA A 271 -2.38 -4.95 -1.65
N SER A 272 -3.07 -3.81 -1.55
CA SER A 272 -3.49 -2.96 -2.66
C SER A 272 -3.52 -1.48 -2.24
N TYR A 273 -3.69 -0.60 -3.23
CA TYR A 273 -3.78 0.85 -3.07
C TYR A 273 -4.83 1.45 -3.99
N GLY A 274 -5.59 2.43 -3.49
CA GLY A 274 -6.59 3.15 -4.29
C GLY A 274 -6.97 4.49 -3.66
N THR A 275 -7.46 5.43 -4.45
CA THR A 275 -7.83 6.77 -3.96
C THR A 275 -9.27 6.81 -3.45
N VAL A 276 -9.54 7.51 -2.33
CA VAL A 276 -10.89 7.58 -1.72
C VAL A 276 -11.76 8.71 -2.26
N SER A 277 -11.17 9.60 -3.05
CA SER A 277 -11.82 10.74 -3.71
C SER A 277 -11.14 10.95 -5.06
N GLU A 278 -11.84 11.57 -6.02
CA GLU A 278 -11.32 11.76 -7.37
C GLU A 278 -9.97 12.51 -7.37
N PRO A 279 -8.89 11.89 -7.87
CA PRO A 279 -7.63 12.58 -8.08
C PRO A 279 -7.55 13.06 -9.54
N CYS A 280 -7.04 14.27 -9.79
CA CYS A 280 -6.32 14.44 -11.07
C CYS A 280 -5.18 13.42 -11.14
N ASN A 281 -4.89 12.91 -12.33
CA ASN A 281 -4.00 11.78 -12.60
C ASN A 281 -2.50 12.03 -12.35
N TRP A 282 -2.15 12.96 -11.46
CA TRP A 282 -0.80 13.20 -10.95
C TRP A 282 -0.16 11.89 -10.47
N PRO A 283 0.92 11.41 -11.10
CA PRO A 283 1.55 10.14 -10.73
C PRO A 283 2.01 10.08 -9.27
N GLN A 284 2.32 11.24 -8.68
CA GLN A 284 2.70 11.40 -7.27
C GLN A 284 1.63 10.92 -6.28
N LYS A 285 0.35 10.91 -6.68
CA LYS A 285 -0.79 10.44 -5.87
C LYS A 285 -0.96 8.92 -5.88
N PHE A 286 -0.08 8.19 -6.56
CA PHE A 286 -0.14 6.74 -6.73
C PHE A 286 1.22 6.10 -6.39
N PRO A 287 1.27 4.78 -6.14
CA PRO A 287 2.52 4.07 -5.91
C PRO A 287 3.45 4.22 -7.11
N HIS A 288 4.63 4.79 -6.87
CA HIS A 288 5.68 4.89 -7.87
C HIS A 288 6.24 3.49 -8.11
N PRO A 289 6.07 2.91 -9.31
CA PRO A 289 6.27 1.47 -9.54
C PRO A 289 7.68 1.00 -9.19
N GLN A 290 8.71 1.76 -9.60
CA GLN A 290 10.10 1.42 -9.31
C GLN A 290 10.43 1.48 -7.81
N VAL A 291 9.84 2.43 -7.06
CA VAL A 291 10.10 2.57 -5.63
C VAL A 291 9.39 1.47 -4.86
N LEU A 292 8.13 1.16 -5.20
CA LEU A 292 7.41 0.04 -4.58
C LEU A 292 8.15 -1.28 -4.77
N VAL A 293 8.57 -1.58 -6.01
CA VAL A 293 9.31 -2.80 -6.34
C VAL A 293 10.67 -2.84 -5.62
N ALA A 294 11.48 -1.77 -5.69
CA ALA A 294 12.79 -1.73 -5.06
C ALA A 294 12.71 -1.87 -3.53
N ARG A 295 11.75 -1.20 -2.88
CA ARG A 295 11.55 -1.26 -1.43
C ARG A 295 11.09 -2.63 -0.98
N TYR A 296 10.10 -3.21 -1.64
CA TYR A 296 9.61 -4.54 -1.30
C TYR A 296 10.66 -5.64 -1.53
N LEU A 297 11.51 -5.51 -2.56
CA LEU A 297 12.64 -6.40 -2.79
C LEU A 297 13.81 -6.22 -1.81
N ALA A 298 13.97 -5.03 -1.22
CA ALA A 298 14.90 -4.78 -0.12
C ALA A 298 14.41 -5.37 1.23
N GLY A 299 13.20 -5.96 1.26
CA GLY A 299 12.66 -6.66 2.43
C GLY A 299 11.74 -5.83 3.31
N ASP A 300 11.37 -4.60 2.92
CA ASP A 300 10.30 -3.82 3.54
C ASP A 300 8.98 -4.63 3.55
N THR A 301 8.12 -4.43 4.55
CA THR A 301 6.76 -4.99 4.49
C THR A 301 5.90 -4.30 3.42
N ALA A 302 4.74 -4.88 3.10
CA ALA A 302 3.78 -4.26 2.19
C ALA A 302 3.35 -2.86 2.66
N LEU A 303 3.19 -2.67 3.97
CA LEU A 303 2.90 -1.37 4.58
C LEU A 303 4.08 -0.40 4.39
N GLU A 304 5.30 -0.83 4.65
CA GLU A 304 6.50 0.01 4.49
C GLU A 304 6.72 0.38 3.01
N ALA A 305 6.64 -0.60 2.11
CA ALA A 305 6.80 -0.39 0.67
C ALA A 305 5.74 0.56 0.10
N TYR A 306 4.46 0.41 0.45
CA TYR A 306 3.42 1.33 0.00
C TYR A 306 3.64 2.75 0.52
N TRP A 307 3.89 2.93 1.82
CA TRP A 307 4.16 4.26 2.40
C TRP A 307 5.39 4.95 1.79
N LYS A 308 6.43 4.19 1.45
CA LYS A 308 7.63 4.71 0.78
C LYS A 308 7.42 4.98 -0.70
N SER A 309 6.40 4.40 -1.34
CA SER A 309 6.17 4.52 -2.79
C SER A 309 5.31 5.72 -3.22
N VAL A 310 4.57 6.36 -2.32
CA VAL A 310 3.62 7.42 -2.66
C VAL A 310 4.12 8.78 -2.17
N LEU A 311 4.29 9.74 -3.08
CA LEU A 311 4.77 11.07 -2.73
C LEU A 311 3.66 11.95 -2.15
N TRP A 312 2.44 11.90 -2.71
CA TRP A 312 1.29 12.69 -2.27
C TRP A 312 0.14 11.80 -1.74
N PRO A 313 0.28 11.18 -0.56
CA PRO A 313 -0.61 10.11 -0.09
C PRO A 313 -1.96 10.60 0.45
N ALA A 314 -2.26 11.90 0.48
CA ALA A 314 -3.43 12.45 1.18
C ALA A 314 -4.78 11.78 0.81
N GLN A 315 -5.01 11.48 -0.46
CA GLN A 315 -6.22 10.80 -0.96
C GLN A 315 -6.08 9.26 -1.01
N GLY A 316 -4.89 8.72 -0.73
CA GLY A 316 -4.51 7.33 -0.95
C GLY A 316 -4.81 6.39 0.22
N LEU A 317 -5.69 5.42 0.01
CA LEU A 317 -5.94 4.33 0.94
C LEU A 317 -5.00 3.16 0.66
N ILE A 318 -4.31 2.70 1.69
CA ILE A 318 -3.48 1.49 1.66
C ILE A 318 -4.25 0.38 2.40
N ILE A 319 -4.42 -0.79 1.79
CA ILE A 319 -5.23 -1.89 2.34
C ILE A 319 -4.58 -3.27 2.15
N GLY A 320 -4.67 -4.19 3.12
CA GLY A 320 -4.13 -5.55 3.03
C GLY A 320 -3.44 -6.07 4.29
N ASP A 321 -2.56 -7.07 4.15
CA ASP A 321 -1.67 -7.53 5.24
C ASP A 321 -0.46 -6.59 5.39
N PRO A 322 -0.38 -5.79 6.47
CA PRO A 322 0.73 -4.85 6.69
C PRO A 322 2.08 -5.52 6.96
N LEU A 323 2.11 -6.82 7.27
CA LEU A 323 3.33 -7.56 7.60
C LEU A 323 3.79 -8.49 6.47
N ALA A 324 3.08 -8.56 5.34
CA ALA A 324 3.53 -9.33 4.18
C ALA A 324 4.91 -8.81 3.73
N ALA A 325 5.91 -9.69 3.65
CA ALA A 325 7.30 -9.32 3.36
C ALA A 325 8.09 -10.52 2.79
N PRO A 326 7.75 -11.01 1.58
CA PRO A 326 8.33 -12.22 0.99
C PRO A 326 9.86 -12.15 0.85
N TYR A 327 10.43 -10.97 0.62
CA TYR A 327 11.87 -10.76 0.42
C TYR A 327 12.62 -10.31 1.67
N ALA A 328 11.96 -10.21 2.83
CA ALA A 328 12.66 -9.97 4.09
C ALA A 328 13.57 -11.16 4.42
N ALA A 329 14.80 -10.88 4.86
CA ALA A 329 15.69 -11.91 5.36
C ALA A 329 15.01 -12.65 6.52
N ARG A 330 14.96 -13.98 6.42
CA ARG A 330 14.54 -14.83 7.53
C ARG A 330 15.77 -15.09 8.41
N HIS A 331 15.62 -14.83 9.70
CA HIS A 331 16.50 -15.34 10.75
C HIS A 331 15.94 -16.66 11.27
#